data_AF-A0A4R8BCA2-F1
#
_entry.id   AF-A0A4R8BCA2-F1
#
_cell.length_a   1.000
_cell.length_b   1.000
_cell.length_c   1.000
_cell.angle_alpha   90.00
_cell.angle_beta   90.00
_cell.angle_gamma   90.00
#
_symmetry.space_group_name_H-M   'P 1'
#
loop_
_entity.id
_entity.type
_entity.pdbx_description
1 polymer ?
#
loop_
_entity_poly.entity_id
_entity_poly.type
_entity_poly.pdbx_seq_one_letter_code
_entity_poly.pdbx_strand_id
1 'polypeptide(L)'
;MENLINQENLEDIREFIEDKIADIPGSYILVGAVGSLLLSSYLSKIGKKQAASVIAKLSIPIIGIGLAKYKDVIEAGIENHLPNYDNA
;
A
#
# COMPACT_ATOMS: atom_id res chain seq x y z
N MET A 1 14.71 13.91 -25.20
CA MET A 1 13.70 13.12 -24.47
C MET A 1 13.41 13.87 -23.20
N GLU A 2 12.17 14.33 -22.99
CA GLU A 2 11.76 14.86 -21.69
C GLU A 2 11.86 13.75 -20.65
N ASN A 3 12.44 14.06 -19.50
CA ASN A 3 12.52 13.11 -18.40
C ASN A 3 11.11 12.97 -17.80
N LEU A 4 10.47 11.84 -18.08
CA LEU A 4 9.20 11.45 -17.45
C LEU A 4 9.30 11.43 -15.91
N ILE A 5 10.52 11.30 -15.37
CA ILE A 5 10.81 11.39 -13.94
C ILE A 5 11.39 12.78 -13.65
N ASN A 6 10.51 13.74 -13.40
CA ASN A 6 10.81 15.01 -12.74
C ASN A 6 9.91 15.12 -11.49
N GLN A 7 10.14 16.10 -10.61
CA GLN A 7 9.36 16.21 -9.36
C GLN A 7 7.85 16.40 -9.60
N GLU A 8 7.48 17.16 -10.63
CA GLU A 8 6.09 17.44 -11.00
C GLU A 8 5.36 16.16 -11.43
N ASN A 9 5.92 15.44 -12.39
CA ASN A 9 5.37 14.18 -12.87
C ASN A 9 5.32 13.10 -11.76
N LEU A 10 6.25 13.12 -10.80
CA LEU A 10 6.24 12.20 -9.67
C LEU A 10 5.09 12.49 -8.70
N GLU A 11 4.78 13.76 -8.46
CA GLU A 11 3.64 14.16 -7.63
C GLU A 11 2.32 13.79 -8.31
N ASP A 12 2.21 14.02 -9.63
CA ASP A 12 1.02 13.63 -10.42
C ASP A 12 0.79 12.12 -10.39
N ILE A 13 1.87 11.33 -10.54
CA ILE A 13 1.80 9.85 -10.44
C ILE A 13 1.36 9.43 -9.04
N ARG A 14 1.87 10.09 -8.01
CA ARG A 14 1.49 9.82 -6.62
C ARG A 14 0.01 10.12 -6.40
N GLU A 15 -0.45 11.31 -6.77
CA GLU A 15 -1.86 11.72 -6.63
C GLU A 15 -2.78 10.75 -7.40
N PHE A 16 -2.40 10.38 -8.62
CA PHE A 16 -3.15 9.38 -9.40
C PHE A 16 -3.23 8.02 -8.69
N ILE A 17 -2.13 7.55 -8.09
CA ILE A 17 -2.13 6.30 -7.33
C ILE A 17 -3.00 6.43 -6.07
N GLU A 18 -2.86 7.52 -5.32
CA GLU A 18 -3.64 7.80 -4.10
C GLU A 18 -5.14 7.85 -4.40
N ASP A 19 -5.57 8.53 -5.47
CA ASP A 19 -6.95 8.55 -5.96
C ASP A 19 -7.46 7.14 -6.27
N LYS A 20 -6.67 6.33 -7.00
CA LYS A 20 -7.07 4.98 -7.39
C LYS A 20 -7.25 4.02 -6.22
N ILE A 21 -6.57 4.27 -5.10
CA ILE A 21 -6.66 3.43 -3.90
C ILE A 21 -7.45 4.09 -2.77
N ALA A 22 -7.98 5.29 -2.96
CA ALA A 22 -8.65 6.09 -1.92
C ALA A 22 -9.83 5.35 -1.28
N ASP A 23 -10.58 4.57 -2.07
CA ASP A 23 -11.74 3.83 -1.58
C ASP A 23 -11.41 2.40 -1.10
N ILE A 24 -10.16 1.94 -1.26
CA ILE A 24 -9.76 0.58 -0.91
C ILE A 24 -9.33 0.51 0.56
N PRO A 25 -9.99 -0.23 1.46
CA PRO A 25 -9.57 -0.31 2.85
C PRO A 25 -8.12 -0.77 2.99
N GLY A 26 -7.35 -0.17 3.92
CA GLY A 26 -5.94 -0.53 4.12
C GLY A 26 -5.73 -2.03 4.40
N SER A 27 -6.68 -2.66 5.11
CA SER A 27 -6.68 -4.11 5.35
C SER A 27 -6.74 -4.94 4.06
N TYR A 28 -7.45 -4.47 3.02
CA TYR A 28 -7.57 -5.18 1.75
C TYR A 28 -6.26 -5.06 0.95
N ILE A 29 -5.60 -3.90 1.02
CA ILE A 29 -4.25 -3.70 0.45
C ILE A 29 -3.25 -4.66 1.12
N LEU A 30 -3.32 -4.79 2.45
CA LEU A 30 -2.48 -5.73 3.21
C LEU A 30 -2.75 -7.20 2.84
N VAL A 31 -4.01 -7.59 2.61
CA VAL A 31 -4.33 -8.93 2.08
C VAL A 31 -3.71 -9.12 0.69
N GLY A 32 -3.77 -8.11 -0.18
CA GLY A 32 -3.10 -8.12 -1.48
C GLY A 32 -1.58 -8.29 -1.39
N ALA A 33 -0.95 -7.65 -0.39
CA ALA A 33 0.46 -7.85 -0.10
C ALA A 33 0.79 -9.30 0.30
N VAL A 34 0.00 -9.89 1.21
CA VAL A 34 0.16 -11.30 1.60
C VAL A 34 -0.02 -12.23 0.40
N GLY A 35 -1.06 -12.00 -0.40
CA GLY A 35 -1.29 -12.75 -1.64
C GLY A 35 -0.11 -12.67 -2.61
N SER A 36 0.48 -11.49 -2.76
CA SER A 36 1.66 -11.27 -3.60
C SER A 36 2.89 -12.04 -3.10
N LEU A 37 3.14 -12.04 -1.78
CA LEU A 37 4.21 -12.83 -1.18
C LEU A 37 4.02 -14.34 -1.41
N LEU A 38 2.81 -14.85 -1.20
CA LEU A 38 2.47 -16.25 -1.44
C LEU A 38 2.63 -16.62 -2.92
N LEU A 39 2.16 -15.76 -3.83
CA LEU A 39 2.32 -15.94 -5.27
C LEU A 39 3.78 -15.96 -5.67
N SER A 40 4.60 -15.04 -5.14
CA SER A 40 6.04 -15.02 -5.41
C SER A 40 6.72 -16.32 -4.98
N SER A 41 6.31 -16.87 -3.83
CA SER A 41 6.81 -18.14 -3.30
C SER A 41 6.43 -19.31 -4.20
N TYR A 42 5.18 -19.35 -4.66
CA TYR A 42 4.71 -20.36 -5.61
C TYR A 42 5.47 -20.28 -6.95
N LEU A 43 5.63 -19.07 -7.51
CA LEU A 43 6.37 -18.85 -8.76
C LEU A 43 7.83 -19.31 -8.63
N SER A 44 8.46 -19.06 -7.48
CA SER A 44 9.82 -19.54 -7.20
C SER A 44 9.86 -21.08 -7.20
N LYS A 45 8.89 -21.73 -6.56
CA LYS A 45 8.78 -23.20 -6.48
C LYS A 45 8.63 -23.87 -7.86
N ILE A 46 7.90 -23.26 -8.80
CA ILE A 46 7.73 -23.79 -10.16
C ILE A 46 8.83 -23.34 -11.14
N GLY A 47 9.93 -22.75 -10.63
CA GLY A 47 11.09 -22.36 -11.43
C GLY A 47 10.96 -21.02 -12.17
N LYS A 48 9.89 -20.26 -11.96
CA LYS A 48 9.66 -18.93 -12.57
C LYS A 48 10.37 -17.81 -11.79
N LYS A 49 11.69 -17.92 -11.67
CA LYS A 49 12.54 -17.07 -10.80
C LYS A 49 12.41 -15.56 -11.08
N GLN A 50 12.35 -15.15 -12.34
CA GLN A 50 12.25 -13.73 -12.70
C GLN A 50 10.90 -13.13 -12.27
N ALA A 51 9.80 -13.82 -12.57
CA ALA A 51 8.47 -13.40 -12.15
C ALA A 51 8.33 -13.38 -10.62
N ALA A 52 8.85 -14.41 -9.95
CA ALA A 52 8.90 -14.46 -8.50
C ALA A 52 9.61 -13.23 -7.90
N SER A 53 10.77 -12.84 -8.47
CA SER A 53 11.52 -11.66 -8.01
C SER A 53 10.75 -10.36 -8.21
N VAL A 54 10.11 -10.18 -9.37
CA VAL A 54 9.31 -8.97 -9.65
C VAL A 54 8.14 -8.86 -8.68
N ILE A 55 7.37 -9.92 -8.48
CA ILE A 55 6.23 -9.93 -7.57
C ILE A 55 6.68 -9.73 -6.11
N ALA A 56 7.78 -10.38 -5.70
CA ALA A 56 8.33 -10.18 -4.36
C ALA A 56 8.75 -8.71 -4.13
N LYS A 57 9.41 -8.08 -5.11
CA LYS A 57 9.79 -6.65 -5.00
C LYS A 57 8.58 -5.74 -4.95
N LEU A 58 7.51 -6.06 -5.69
CA LEU A 58 6.27 -5.30 -5.66
C LEU A 58 5.50 -5.46 -4.34
N SER A 59 5.66 -6.58 -3.64
CA SER A 59 5.00 -6.78 -2.34
C SER A 59 5.44 -5.75 -1.29
N ILE A 60 6.69 -5.29 -1.32
CA ILE A 60 7.24 -4.31 -0.35
C ILE A 60 6.49 -2.97 -0.39
N PRO A 61 6.36 -2.27 -1.54
CA PRO A 61 5.60 -1.03 -1.60
C PRO A 61 4.11 -1.25 -1.31
N ILE A 62 3.51 -2.39 -1.70
CA ILE A 62 2.10 -2.69 -1.34
C ILE A 62 1.93 -2.78 0.18
N ILE A 63 2.87 -3.41 0.89
CA ILE A 63 2.88 -3.45 2.37
C ILE A 63 2.96 -2.04 2.94
N GLY A 64 3.89 -1.22 2.43
CA GLY A 64 4.08 0.16 2.90
C GLY A 64 2.80 1.00 2.78
N ILE A 65 2.16 0.96 1.61
CA ILE A 65 0.89 1.65 1.34
C ILE A 65 -0.22 1.13 2.26
N GLY A 66 -0.35 -0.20 2.38
CA GLY A 66 -1.36 -0.84 3.22
C GLY A 66 -1.21 -0.46 4.69
N LEU A 67 0.02 -0.42 5.22
CA LEU A 67 0.31 -0.03 6.59
C LEU A 67 0.03 1.45 6.84
N ALA A 68 0.44 2.34 5.92
CA ALA A 68 0.17 3.77 6.04
C ALA A 68 -1.34 4.03 6.16
N LYS A 69 -2.13 3.44 5.26
CA LYS A 69 -3.59 3.59 5.29
C LYS A 69 -4.26 2.90 6.48
N TYR A 70 -3.70 1.79 6.95
CA TYR A 70 -4.23 1.10 8.13
C TYR A 70 -3.97 1.88 9.42
N LYS A 71 -2.86 2.65 9.48
CA LYS A 71 -2.57 3.56 10.59
C LYS A 71 -3.65 4.62 10.74
N ASP A 72 -4.09 5.22 9.64
CA ASP A 72 -5.16 6.25 9.65
C ASP A 72 -6.47 5.68 10.23
N VAL A 73 -6.78 4.42 9.93
CA VAL A 73 -7.96 3.72 10.49
C VAL A 73 -7.80 3.49 11.99
N ILE A 74 -6.61 3.12 12.47
CA ILE A 74 -6.35 2.95 13.90
C ILE A 74 -6.46 4.29 14.63
N GLU A 75 -5.86 5.35 14.10
CA GLU A 75 -5.89 6.70 14.69
C GLU A 75 -7.32 7.23 14.78
N ALA A 76 -8.11 7.11 13.69
CA ALA A 76 -9.53 7.46 13.70
C ALA A 76 -10.32 6.61 14.72
N GLY A 77 -9.98 5.33 14.88
CA GLY A 77 -10.60 4.46 15.87
C GLY A 77 -10.32 4.90 17.31
N ILE A 78 -9.09 5.36 17.59
CA ILE A 78 -8.67 5.87 18.89
C ILE A 78 -9.37 7.20 19.20
N GLU A 79 -9.40 8.15 18.26
CA GLU A 79 -10.09 9.44 18.44
C GLU A 79 -11.58 9.26 18.74
N ASN A 80 -12.24 8.32 18.06
CA ASN A 80 -13.65 8.02 18.30
C ASN A 80 -13.93 7.33 19.66
N HIS A 81 -12.91 6.79 20.33
CA HIS A 81 -13.04 6.10 21.62
C HIS A 81 -12.43 6.88 22.79
N LEU A 82 -11.74 7.99 22.54
CA LEU A 82 -11.29 8.90 23.60
C LEU A 82 -12.48 9.79 24.01
N PRO A 83 -12.87 9.81 25.30
CA PRO A 83 -13.90 10.73 25.77
C PRO A 83 -13.47 12.18 25.50
N ASN A 84 -14.36 12.94 24.88
CA ASN A 84 -14.18 14.37 24.62
C ASN A 84 -14.21 15.13 25.96
N TYR A 85 -13.03 15.39 26.54
CA TYR A 85 -12.87 16.07 27.84
C TYR A 85 -12.91 17.61 27.75
N ASP A 86 -13.31 18.19 26.61
CA ASP A 86 -13.30 19.65 26.39
C ASP A 86 -14.66 20.33 26.62
N ASN A 87 -15.49 19.82 27.54
CA ASN A 87 -16.65 20.55 28.04
C ASN A 87 -16.80 20.36 29.56
N ALA A 88 -16.01 21.09 30.35
CA ALA A 88 -16.25 21.33 31.79
C ALA A 88 -15.78 22.72 32.19
#